data_AF-A0A7C5K6A2-F1
#
_entry.id   AF-A0A7C5K6A2-F1
#
_cell.length_a   1.000
_cell.length_b   1.000
_cell.length_c   1.000
_cell.angle_alpha   90.00
_cell.angle_beta   90.00
_cell.angle_gamma   90.00
#
_symmetry.space_group_name_H-M   'P 1'
#
loop_
_entity.id
_entity.type
_entity.pdbx_description
1 polymer ?
#
loop_
_entity_poly.entity_id
_entity_poly.type
_entity_poly.pdbx_seq_one_letter_code
_entity_poly.pdbx_strand_id
1 'polypeptide(L)' 'MREAAVTLVRQLQAAGHVAYFAGGCVRDMIRGVLPHDYDIATSATPDEVQRLFPQTVPVGAQFGVVL' A
#
# COMPACT_ATOMS: atom_id res chain seq x y z
N MET A 1 -8.72 -8.29 -4.64
CA MET A 1 -8.03 -7.28 -3.80
C MET A 1 -6.58 -7.64 -3.54
N ARG A 2 -6.28 -8.85 -3.02
CA ARG A 2 -4.90 -9.30 -2.75
C ARG A 2 -3.92 -9.13 -3.93
N GLU A 3 -4.31 -9.56 -5.13
CA GLU A 3 -3.43 -9.48 -6.30
C GLU A 3 -3.06 -8.05 -6.66
N ALA A 4 -4.02 -7.12 -6.64
CA ALA A 4 -3.76 -5.70 -6.85
C ALA A 4 -2.79 -5.14 -5.79
N ALA A 5 -3.00 -5.47 -4.52
CA ALA A 5 -2.14 -5.03 -3.43
C ALA A 5 -0.70 -5.58 -3.57
N VAL A 6 -0.54 -6.85 -3.99
CA VAL A 6 0.78 -7.43 -4.31
C VAL A 6 1.46 -6.70 -5.46
N THR A 7 0.71 -6.37 -6.51
CA THR A 7 1.22 -5.59 -7.65
C THR A 7 1.72 -4.22 -7.21
N LEU A 8 0.95 -3.51 -6.38
CA LEU A 8 1.35 -2.19 -5.86
C LEU A 8 2.63 -2.26 -5.04
N VAL A 9 2.76 -3.23 -4.12
CA VAL A 9 4.00 -3.45 -3.35
C VAL A 9 5.18 -3.69 -4.28
N ARG A 10 5.01 -4.54 -5.30
CA ARG A 10 6.08 -4.83 -6.27
C ARG A 10 6.46 -3.61 -7.10
N GLN A 11 5.50 -2.79 -7.50
CA GLN A 11 5.77 -1.55 -8.25
C GLN A 11 6.53 -0.53 -7.39
N LEU A 12 6.15 -0.37 -6.11
CA LEU A 12 6.89 0.47 -5.16
C LEU A 12 8.33 -0.04 -4.97
N GLN A 13 8.51 -1.34 -4.79
CA GLN A 13 9.83 -1.97 -4.65
C GLN A 13 10.68 -1.82 -5.91
N ALA A 14 10.08 -2.00 -7.09
CA ALA A 14 10.76 -1.81 -8.37
C ALA A 14 11.17 -0.34 -8.61
N ALA A 15 10.42 0.61 -8.05
CA ALA A 15 10.77 2.03 -8.04
C ALA A 15 11.84 2.40 -6.99
N GLY A 16 12.35 1.43 -6.22
CA GLY A 16 13.41 1.62 -5.23
C GLY A 16 12.93 2.00 -3.83
N HIS A 17 11.62 1.94 -3.57
CA HIS A 17 11.07 2.21 -2.25
C HIS A 17 10.94 0.93 -1.41
N VAL A 18 11.09 1.08 -0.10
CA VAL A 18 10.73 0.02 0.84
C VAL A 18 9.21 -0.03 0.92
N ALA A 19 8.59 -1.19 0.71
CA ALA A 19 7.15 -1.36 0.82
C ALA A 19 6.76 -2.73 1.39
N TYR A 20 5.81 -2.73 2.32
CA TYR A 20 5.31 -3.93 3.01
C TYR A 20 3.81 -3.86 3.24
N PHE A 21 3.17 -5.02 3.35
CA PHE A 21 1.85 -5.10 3.96
C PHE A 21 1.93 -4.74 5.44
N ALA A 22 0.94 -4.01 5.93
CA ALA A 22 0.85 -3.58 7.32
C ALA A 22 -0.57 -3.75 7.87
N GLY A 23 -0.72 -3.57 9.18
CA GLY A 23 -2.04 -3.47 9.81
C GLY A 23 -2.83 -4.78 9.86
N GLY A 24 -4.15 -4.64 9.74
CA GLY A 24 -5.12 -5.73 9.93
C GLY A 24 -4.93 -6.88 8.96
N CYS A 25 -4.55 -6.58 7.71
CA CYS A 25 -4.37 -7.61 6.69
C CYS A 25 -3.26 -8.61 7.03
N VAL A 26 -2.17 -8.15 7.66
CA VAL A 26 -1.07 -9.02 8.12
C VAL A 26 -1.54 -9.91 9.26
N ARG A 27 -2.22 -9.33 10.25
CA ARG A 27 -2.81 -10.10 11.37
C ARG A 27 -3.74 -11.19 10.84
N ASP A 28 -4.62 -10.86 9.91
CA ASP A 28 -5.62 -11.79 9.39
C ASP A 28 -4.96 -12.91 8.57
N MET A 29 -3.98 -12.58 7.73
CA MET A 29 -3.18 -13.59 7.01
C MET A 29 -2.46 -14.57 7.96
N ILE A 30 -1.86 -14.08 9.06
CA ILE A 30 -1.19 -14.94 10.06
C ILE A 30 -2.20 -15.87 10.74
N ARG A 31 -3.43 -15.41 10.94
CA ARG A 31 -4.52 -16.20 11.53
C ARG A 31 -5.21 -17.14 10.53
N GLY A 32 -4.81 -17.14 9.26
CA GLY A 32 -5.48 -17.89 8.20
C GLY A 32 -6.87 -17.35 7.84
N VAL A 33 -7.17 -16.10 8.21
CA VAL A 33 -8.42 -15.40 7.89
C VAL A 33 -8.19 -14.54 6.65
N LEU A 34 -9.19 -14.46 5.76
CA LEU A 34 -9.10 -13.60 4.59
C LEU A 34 -9.20 -12.12 5.01
N PRO A 35 -8.22 -11.26 4.68
CA PRO A 35 -8.31 -9.82 4.96
C PRO A 35 -9.47 -9.14 4.23
N HIS A 36 -10.10 -8.18 4.90
CA HIS A 36 -11.15 -7.34 4.32
C HIS A 36 -10.57 -6.16 3.50
N ASP A 37 -9.45 -5.61 3.96
CA ASP A 37 -8.67 -4.53 3.37
C ASP A 37 -7.18 -4.92 3.29
N TYR A 38 -6.38 -4.12 2.58
CA TYR A 38 -4.94 -4.32 2.43
C TYR A 38 -4.24 -2.98 2.56
N ASP A 39 -3.55 -2.77 3.69
CA ASP A 39 -2.73 -1.58 3.91
C ASP A 39 -1.29 -1.84 3.47
N ILE A 40 -0.69 -0.85 2.80
CA ILE A 40 0.71 -0.88 2.38
C ILE A 40 1.43 0.27 3.08
N ALA A 41 2.44 -0.05 3.89
CA ALA A 41 3.37 0.93 4.42
C ALA A 41 4.57 1.05 3.46
N THR A 42 4.95 2.27 3.10
CA THR A 42 6.04 2.54 2.15
C THR A 42 6.92 3.70 2.59
N SER A 43 8.17 3.70 2.13
CA SER A 43 9.08 4.85 2.27
C SER A 43 8.82 5.95 1.24
N ALA A 44 7.95 5.71 0.24
CA ALA A 44 7.54 6.72 -0.73
C ALA A 44 6.68 7.80 -0.07
N THR A 45 6.96 9.06 -0.39
CA THR A 45 6.13 10.21 -0.01
C THR A 45 4.79 10.21 -0.79
N PRO A 46 3.75 10.91 -0.29
CA PRO A 46 2.48 11.02 -1.01
C PRO A 46 2.60 11.53 -2.45
N ASP A 47 3.54 12.44 -2.72
CA ASP A 47 3.78 12.97 -4.07
C ASP A 47 4.47 11.94 -4.97
N GLU A 48 5.35 11.09 -4.42
CA GLU A 48 5.93 9.96 -5.15
C GLU A 48 4.88 8.90 -5.47
N VAL A 49 4.01 8.58 -4.51
CA VAL A 49 2.89 7.65 -4.71
C VAL A 49 1.97 8.14 -5.82
N GLN A 50 1.55 9.41 -5.79
CA GLN A 50 0.70 9.99 -6.84
C GLN A 50 1.38 10.06 -8.22
N ARG A 51 2.71 10.20 -8.26
CA ARG A 51 3.47 10.13 -9.53
C ARG A 51 3.56 8.71 -10.09
N LEU A 52 3.74 7.71 -9.22
CA LEU A 52 3.82 6.30 -9.63
C LEU A 52 2.44 5.72 -9.98
N PHE A 53 1.39 6.19 -9.32
CA PHE A 53 0.02 5.70 -9.48
C PHE A 53 -0.91 6.88 -9.81
N PRO A 54 -1.24 7.09 -11.09
CA PRO A 54 -2.06 8.24 -11.50
C PRO A 54 -3.50 8.21 -10.98
N GLN A 55 -3.99 7.03 -10.58
CA GLN A 55 -5.34 6.82 -10.06
C GLN A 55 -5.31 6.72 -8.54
N THR A 56 -5.20 7.86 -7.88
CA THR A 56 -5.15 7.97 -6.43
C THR A 56 -6.15 8.99 -5.89
N VAL A 57 -6.63 8.77 -4.67
CA VAL A 57 -7.45 9.71 -3.90
C VAL A 57 -6.64 10.15 -2.67
N PRO A 58 -6.20 11.42 -2.61
CA PRO A 58 -5.35 11.92 -1.52
C PRO A 58 -6.17 12.28 -0.26
N VAL A 59 -6.91 11.31 0.28
CA VAL A 59 -7.85 11.51 1.41
C VAL A 59 -7.15 12.00 2.68
N GLY A 60 -5.86 11.72 2.84
CA GLY A 60 -5.08 12.12 4.01
C GLY A 60 -3.61 12.39 3.70
N ALA A 61 -3.29 12.98 2.54
CA ALA A 61 -1.91 13.15 2.10
C ALA A 61 -1.05 13.95 3.11
N GLN A 62 -1.64 14.94 3.80
CA GLN A 62 -0.99 15.68 4.89
C GLN A 62 -0.56 14.79 6.08
N PHE A 63 -1.17 13.63 6.23
CA PHE A 63 -0.87 12.60 7.25
C PHE A 63 -0.15 11.38 6.66
N GLY A 64 0.25 11.43 5.38
CA GLY A 64 0.90 10.31 4.70
C GLY A 64 -0.04 9.23 4.15
N VAL A 65 -1.35 9.50 4.04
CA VAL A 65 -2.35 8.52 3.56
C VAL A 65 -2.85 8.86 2.16
N VAL A 66 -2.75 7.88 1.25
CA VAL A 66 -3.25 7.93 -0.13
C VAL A 66 -4.02 6.64 -0.39
N LEU A 67 -5.18 6.74 -1.06
CA LEU A 67 -6.02 5.60 -1.46
C LEU A 67 -5.95 5.36 -2.97
#